data_AF-A0A9P5TP44-F1
#
_entry.id   AF-A0A9P5TP44-F1
#
_cell.length_a   1.000
_cell.length_b   1.000
_cell.length_c   1.000
_cell.angle_alpha   90.00
_cell.angle_beta   90.00
_cell.angle_gamma   90.00
#
_symmetry.space_group_name_H-M   'P 1'
#
loop_
_entity.id
_entity.type
_entity.pdbx_description
1 polymer ?
#
loop_
_entity_poly.entity_id
_entity_poly.type
_entity_poly.pdbx_seq_one_letter_code
_entity_poly.pdbx_strand_id
1 'polypeptide(L)' 'LDDCLCGLRVDLTADDVIECKRPGCETRWYHLICVSVDQALHNWACEACMKSKSGRGGKVAWQ' A
#
# COMPACT_ATOMS: atom_id res chain seq x y z
N LEU A 1 -7.69 -8.06 -7.62
CA LEU A 1 -8.40 -6.81 -7.36
C LEU A 1 -7.33 -5.75 -7.43
N ASP A 2 -7.26 -5.10 -8.59
CA ASP A 2 -6.24 -4.14 -9.00
C ASP A 2 -6.78 -2.72 -8.76
N ASP A 3 -7.50 -2.58 -7.66
CA ASP A 3 -8.29 -1.41 -7.32
C ASP A 3 -7.46 -0.52 -6.39
N CYS A 4 -7.24 0.71 -6.80
CA CYS A 4 -6.56 1.70 -5.99
C CYS A 4 -7.48 2.18 -4.86
N LEU A 5 -6.90 2.84 -3.85
CA LEU A 5 -7.64 3.49 -2.76
C LEU A 5 -8.70 4.50 -3.22
N CYS A 6 -8.55 5.05 -4.43
CA CYS A 6 -9.55 5.95 -5.02
C CYS A 6 -10.80 5.22 -5.55
N GLY A 7 -10.85 3.89 -5.47
CA GLY A 7 -11.95 3.07 -6.00
C GLY A 7 -11.90 2.86 -7.52
N LEU A 8 -10.87 3.38 -8.19
CA LEU A 8 -10.61 3.16 -9.61
C LEU A 8 -9.63 2.01 -9.81
N ARG A 9 -9.81 1.26 -10.90
CA ARG A 9 -8.84 0.28 -11.35
C ARG A 9 -7.53 0.96 -11.73
N VAL A 10 -6.43 0.30 -11.40
CA VAL A 10 -5.09 0.71 -11.76
C VAL A 10 -4.77 0.16 -13.15
N ASP A 11 -4.46 1.05 -14.08
CA ASP A 11 -3.95 0.67 -15.40
C ASP A 11 -2.48 0.26 -15.29
N LEU A 12 -2.19 -1.04 -15.29
CA LEU A 12 -0.82 -1.58 -15.20
C LEU A 12 0.06 -1.21 -16.42
N THR A 13 -0.55 -0.69 -17.47
CA THR A 13 0.15 -0.17 -18.66
C THR A 13 0.54 1.30 -18.52
N ALA A 14 0.05 2.00 -17.49
CA ALA A 14 0.46 3.36 -17.20
C ALA A 14 1.75 3.34 -16.35
N ASP A 15 2.72 4.18 -16.70
CA ASP A 15 3.95 4.35 -15.91
C ASP A 15 3.69 4.98 -14.52
N ASP A 16 2.48 5.48 -14.27
CA ASP A 16 2.09 6.19 -13.06
C ASP A 16 1.58 5.28 -11.92
N VAL A 17 2.07 4.04 -11.87
CA VAL A 17 1.60 3.01 -10.92
C VAL A 17 2.74 2.41 -10.11
N ILE A 18 2.43 2.02 -8.87
CA ILE A 18 3.40 1.48 -7.93
C ILE A 18 2.84 0.25 -7.22
N GLU A 19 3.68 -0.79 -7.11
CA GLU A 19 3.35 -2.01 -6.40
C GLU A 19 3.82 -1.95 -4.94
N CYS A 20 2.93 -2.26 -4.00
CA CYS A 20 3.28 -2.48 -2.61
C CYS A 20 4.06 -3.80 -2.46
N LYS A 21 5.33 -3.70 -2.05
CA LYS A 21 6.20 -4.86 -1.82
C LYS A 21 5.94 -5.63 -0.53
N ARG A 22 4.91 -5.27 0.23
CA ARG A 22 4.62 -5.90 1.53
C ARG A 22 3.85 -7.21 1.33
N PRO A 23 4.40 -8.35 1.80
CA PRO A 23 3.72 -9.62 1.68
C PRO A 23 2.44 -9.61 2.51
N GLY A 24 1.32 -10.04 1.92
CA GLY A 24 0.01 -10.05 2.55
C GLY A 24 -0.76 -8.73 2.44
N CYS A 25 -0.30 -7.77 1.63
CA CYS A 25 -1.11 -6.59 1.32
C CYS A 25 -2.28 -6.97 0.40
N GLU A 26 -3.50 -6.64 0.81
CA GLU A 26 -4.73 -6.90 0.04
C GLU A 26 -4.72 -6.16 -1.29
N THR A 27 -4.30 -4.89 -1.26
CA THR A 27 -4.18 -4.04 -2.45
C THR A 27 -2.70 -3.91 -2.81
N ARG A 28 -2.30 -4.52 -3.92
CA ARG A 28 -0.91 -4.48 -4.39
C ARG A 28 -0.61 -3.26 -5.23
N TRP A 29 -1.55 -2.75 -6.02
CA TRP A 29 -1.31 -1.70 -6.99
C TRP A 29 -1.94 -0.37 -6.60
N TYR A 30 -1.22 0.72 -6.82
CA TYR A 30 -1.67 2.07 -6.49
C TYR A 30 -1.21 3.06 -7.56
N HIS A 31 -1.99 4.10 -7.81
CA HIS A 31 -1.52 5.25 -8.58
C HIS A 31 -0.53 6.07 -7.75
N LEU A 32 0.57 6.48 -8.36
CA LEU A 32 1.59 7.37 -7.77
C LEU A 32 0.94 8.61 -7.13
N ILE A 33 0.01 9.25 -7.84
CA ILE A 33 -0.73 10.43 -7.36
C ILE A 33 -1.58 10.10 -6.14
N CYS A 34 -2.29 8.96 -6.14
CA CYS A 34 -3.14 8.57 -5.01
C CYS A 34 -2.36 8.31 -3.73
N VAL A 35 -1.09 7.90 -3.84
CA VAL A 35 -0.20 7.68 -2.70
C VAL A 35 0.79 8.83 -2.49
N SER A 36 0.66 9.92 -3.25
CA SER A 36 1.55 11.09 -3.22
C SER A 36 3.04 10.72 -3.34
N VAL A 37 3.33 9.74 -4.20
CA VAL A 37 4.68 9.29 -4.51
C VAL A 37 5.04 9.81 -5.89
N ASP A 38 6.22 10.41 -6.01
CA ASP A 38 6.69 10.99 -7.28
C ASP A 38 7.25 9.93 -8.23
N GLN A 39 7.88 8.86 -7.70
CA GLN A 39 8.52 7.81 -8.48
C GLN A 39 8.29 6.43 -7.89
N ALA A 40 8.17 5.42 -8.75
CA ALA A 40 8.06 4.01 -8.37
C ALA A 40 9.31 3.53 -7.61
N LEU A 41 9.30 3.68 -6.28
CA LEU A 41 10.39 3.24 -5.42
C LEU A 41 10.38 1.70 -5.31
N HIS A 42 11.54 1.08 -5.52
CA HIS A 42 11.68 -0.38 -5.49
C HIS A 42 11.17 -1.01 -4.19
N ASN A 43 11.37 -0.35 -3.04
CA ASN A 43 11.02 -0.88 -1.71
C ASN A 43 9.78 -0.19 -1.11
N TRP A 44 8.86 0.27 -1.95
CA TRP A 44 7.69 1.00 -1.49
C TRP A 44 6.67 0.10 -0.78
N ALA A 45 6.04 0.66 0.25
CA ALA A 45 4.95 0.07 0.99
C ALA A 45 3.78 1.05 1.06
N CYS A 46 2.55 0.56 0.94
CA CYS A 46 1.36 1.41 1.09
C CYS A 46 1.20 1.90 2.53
N GLU A 47 0.44 2.98 2.71
CA GLU A 47 0.23 3.58 4.03
C GLU A 47 -0.34 2.58 5.05
N ALA A 48 -1.28 1.72 4.63
CA ALA A 48 -1.83 0.68 5.49
C ALA A 48 -0.75 -0.29 6.01
N CYS A 49 0.21 -0.67 5.16
CA CYS A 49 1.33 -1.52 5.55
C CYS A 49 2.42 -0.78 6.33
N MET A 50 2.56 0.53 6.14
CA MET A 50 3.45 1.36 6.94
C MET A 50 2.89 1.53 8.36
N LYS A 51 1.57 1.77 8.49
CA LYS A 51 0.86 1.90 9.77
C LYS A 51 0.80 0.60 10.55
N SER A 52 0.81 -0.57 9.89
CA SER A 52 0.80 -1.85 10.61
C SER A 52 2.11 -2.17 11.34
N LYS A 53 3.23 -1.49 11.04
CA LYS A 53 4.50 -1.68 11.78
C LYS A 53 4.58 -0.95 13.13
N SER A 54 3.65 -0.06 13.46
CA SER A 54 3.62 0.66 14.75
C SER A 54 2.75 -0.02 15.83
N GLY A 55 2.19 -1.20 15.56
CA GLY A 55 1.36 -1.97 16.49
C GLY A 55 2.11 -2.84 17.52
N ARG A 56 3.18 -2.34 18.16
CA ARG A 56 3.70 -2.92 19.43
C ARG A 56 3.19 -2.16 20.66
N GLY A 57 1.98 -1.59 20.56
CA GLY A 57 1.29 -0.88 21.65
C GLY A 57 0.02 -1.56 22.16
N GLY A 58 -0.28 -2.78 21.71
CA GLY A 58 -1.45 -3.55 22.13
C GLY A 58 -1.10 -4.62 23.16
N LYS A 59 -0.99 -4.21 24.42
CA LYS A 59 -1.15 -5.11 25.58
C LYS A 59 -2.53 -5.78 25.48
N VAL A 60 -2.62 -6.96 24.90
CA VAL A 60 -3.79 -7.82 25.10
C VAL A 60 -3.65 -8.45 26.47
N ALA A 61 -4.51 -8.01 27.38
CA ALA A 61 -4.74 -8.68 28.65
C ALA A 61 -5.45 -10.02 28.40
N TRP A 62 -4.87 -11.10 28.90
CA TRP A 62 -5.52 -12.36 29.27
C TRP A 62 -4.86 -12.74 30.60
N GLN A 63 -5.57 -12.50 31.72
CA GLN A 63 -6.24 -13.52 32.54
C GLN A 63 -5.26 -14.46 33.22
#